data_AF-A0A349SRQ0-F1
#
_entry.id   AF-A0A349SRQ0-F1
#
_cell.length_a   1.000
_cell.length_b   1.000
_cell.length_c   1.000
_cell.angle_alpha   90.00
_cell.angle_beta   90.00
_cell.angle_gamma   90.00
#
_symmetry.space_group_name_H-M   'P 1'
#
loop_
_entity.id
_entity.type
_entity.pdbx_description
1 polymer ?
#
loop_
_entity_poly.entity_id
_entity_poly.type
_entity_poly.pdbx_seq_one_letter_code
_entity_poly.pdbx_strand_id
1 'polypeptide(L)'
;MASVAIHPPKTPVTKGSMGIAKATIPNICKMPGPPAPFVPSPLPNIAKSGMSPKGYSTTVKIEGNTVAIRGATFKSMGDMASKGTGGGLISANTHGPAKFITPGSLTVKIQGKSVHLLSEPMLNNLGASGMPPNTGATMTGENQADKSIPDAKDVLQEMVCECDKEITQEPGESCMKLGDRKHDCVDKKIVEHNRNQLEPRLGAESGWNTRTPPEMIPFPRKYAMSKQSFKEGLLNSDRSGSCWPDAVTFDANGDPQQIYDFKFKCPSSQYQGPPGWGRRSDGTSQEDAYKNLTKRWGQNPKEHPPTIVHNENCP
;
A
#
# COMPACT_ATOMS: atom_id res chain seq x y z
N MET A 1 0.47 0.96 -7.69
CA MET A 1 0.56 -0.50 -7.90
C MET A 1 -0.12 -0.78 -9.21
N ALA A 2 0.65 -1.35 -10.12
CA ALA A 2 0.08 -2.29 -11.06
C ALA A 2 -0.29 -3.55 -10.26
N SER A 3 -1.57 -3.90 -10.21
CA SER A 3 -2.09 -5.21 -9.79
C SER A 3 -1.61 -6.34 -10.71
N VAL A 4 -1.06 -5.99 -11.89
CA VAL A 4 -0.53 -6.91 -12.88
C VAL A 4 1.01 -6.91 -12.83
N ALA A 5 1.59 -8.07 -12.55
CA ALA A 5 3.02 -8.34 -12.72
C ALA A 5 3.28 -9.15 -14.01
N ILE A 6 4.44 -8.96 -14.63
CA ILE A 6 4.96 -9.76 -15.75
C ILE A 6 6.38 -10.18 -15.39
N HIS A 7 6.58 -11.49 -15.18
CA HIS A 7 7.75 -12.04 -14.50
C HIS A 7 7.91 -11.45 -13.09
N PRO A 8 7.04 -11.82 -12.13
CA PRO A 8 7.14 -11.36 -10.75
C PRO A 8 8.58 -11.47 -10.22
N PRO A 9 9.13 -10.42 -9.57
CA PRO A 9 8.44 -9.24 -9.05
C PRO A 9 8.27 -8.06 -10.04
N LYS A 10 8.58 -8.21 -11.33
CA LYS A 10 8.54 -7.08 -12.28
C LYS A 10 7.11 -6.69 -12.69
N THR A 11 6.85 -5.40 -12.75
CA THR A 11 5.61 -4.81 -13.29
C THR A 11 5.82 -4.31 -14.73
N PRO A 12 4.76 -4.24 -15.57
CA PRO A 12 4.82 -3.55 -16.85
C PRO A 12 4.92 -2.03 -16.65
N VAL A 13 5.70 -1.37 -17.50
CA VAL A 13 5.68 0.10 -17.56
C VAL A 13 4.41 0.55 -18.29
N THR A 14 3.63 1.45 -17.69
CA THR A 14 2.40 1.99 -18.28
C THR A 14 2.38 3.51 -18.19
N LYS A 15 1.50 4.17 -18.94
CA LYS A 15 1.31 5.63 -18.83
C LYS A 15 0.96 6.07 -17.39
N GLY A 16 0.27 5.21 -16.63
CA GLY A 16 -0.17 5.46 -15.26
C GLY A 16 0.75 4.88 -14.19
N SER A 17 1.87 4.26 -14.54
CA SER A 17 2.79 3.65 -13.54
C SER A 17 3.50 4.67 -12.64
N MET A 18 3.35 5.97 -12.92
CA MET A 18 4.07 7.07 -12.27
C MET A 18 5.60 6.90 -12.30
N GLY A 19 6.08 6.16 -13.29
CA GLY A 19 7.45 5.68 -13.39
C GLY A 19 8.49 6.77 -13.66
N ILE A 20 9.65 6.66 -13.03
CA ILE A 20 10.72 7.66 -13.00
C ILE A 20 12.06 7.02 -13.38
N ALA A 21 12.61 7.37 -14.54
CA ALA A 21 13.95 7.01 -14.98
C ALA A 21 14.90 8.21 -14.79
N LYS A 22 15.57 8.27 -13.63
CA LYS A 22 16.59 9.29 -13.30
C LYS A 22 17.93 8.89 -13.89
N ALA A 23 18.55 9.76 -14.67
CA ALA A 23 19.87 9.51 -15.28
C ALA A 23 20.91 9.14 -14.21
N THR A 24 21.55 7.97 -14.36
CA THR A 24 22.52 7.44 -13.39
C THR A 24 23.77 8.33 -13.32
N ILE A 25 24.20 8.86 -14.45
CA ILE A 25 25.21 9.92 -14.55
C ILE A 25 24.46 11.19 -14.99
N PRO A 26 24.67 12.35 -14.33
CA PRO A 26 24.08 13.62 -14.77
C PRO A 26 24.44 13.95 -16.22
N ASN A 27 23.51 14.61 -16.91
CA ASN A 27 23.69 15.01 -18.30
C ASN A 27 24.73 16.11 -18.42
N ILE A 28 25.85 15.85 -19.09
CA ILE A 28 26.84 16.88 -19.40
C ILE A 28 26.27 17.81 -20.47
N CYS A 29 26.04 19.06 -20.10
CA CYS A 29 25.42 20.06 -20.97
C CYS A 29 26.33 21.28 -21.15
N LYS A 30 26.17 21.96 -22.28
CA LYS A 30 26.82 23.25 -22.56
C LYS A 30 26.13 24.30 -21.70
N MET A 31 26.81 24.87 -20.71
CA MET A 31 26.26 25.96 -19.88
C MET A 31 26.96 27.29 -20.18
N PRO A 32 26.27 28.44 -20.06
CA PRO A 32 26.92 29.74 -20.22
C PRO A 32 27.93 29.97 -19.07
N GLY A 33 29.14 30.43 -19.41
CA GLY A 33 30.18 30.75 -18.42
C GLY A 33 31.40 31.44 -19.06
N PRO A 34 32.14 32.27 -18.31
CA PRO A 34 33.35 32.94 -18.79
C PRO A 34 34.63 32.13 -18.49
N PRO A 35 35.69 32.19 -19.33
CA PRO A 35 35.77 32.78 -20.67
C PRO A 35 35.59 31.73 -21.80
N ALA A 36 34.67 32.01 -22.73
CA ALA A 36 34.45 31.34 -24.03
C ALA A 36 34.06 29.84 -24.06
N PRO A 37 33.26 29.43 -25.06
CA PRO A 37 31.90 29.88 -25.33
C PRO A 37 30.85 29.17 -24.45
N PHE A 38 31.21 28.05 -23.80
CA PHE A 38 30.37 27.32 -22.85
C PHE A 38 31.23 26.47 -21.91
N VAL A 39 30.75 26.25 -20.69
CA VAL A 39 31.35 25.34 -19.70
C VAL A 39 30.56 24.03 -19.68
N PRO A 40 31.16 22.86 -19.98
CA PRO A 40 30.52 21.56 -19.81
C PRO A 40 30.15 21.34 -18.33
N SER A 41 28.86 21.28 -18.03
CA SER A 41 28.36 21.19 -16.65
C SER A 41 27.37 20.03 -16.48
N PRO A 42 27.42 19.27 -15.37
CA PRO A 42 26.46 18.22 -15.08
C PRO A 42 25.09 18.81 -14.69
N LEU A 43 24.03 18.42 -15.41
CA LEU A 43 22.65 18.75 -15.08
C LEU A 43 21.86 17.48 -14.74
N PRO A 44 20.95 17.51 -13.75
CA PRO A 44 20.08 16.38 -13.44
C PRO A 44 19.05 16.19 -14.56
N ASN A 45 18.89 14.97 -15.05
CA ASN A 45 17.86 14.63 -16.03
C ASN A 45 17.00 13.46 -15.56
N ILE A 46 15.69 13.60 -15.72
CA ILE A 46 14.67 12.64 -15.29
C ILE A 46 13.68 12.45 -16.45
N ALA A 47 13.36 11.20 -16.78
CA ALA A 47 12.28 10.85 -17.68
C ALA A 47 11.11 10.23 -16.91
N LYS A 48 9.87 10.52 -17.32
CA LYS A 48 8.66 10.01 -16.65
C LYS A 48 7.79 9.21 -17.62
N SER A 49 7.36 8.00 -17.25
CA SER A 49 6.62 7.09 -18.16
C SER A 49 5.36 7.72 -18.75
N GLY A 50 4.63 8.49 -17.95
CA GLY A 50 3.42 9.22 -18.37
C GLY A 50 3.65 10.48 -19.21
N MET A 51 4.87 11.00 -19.34
CA MET A 51 5.15 12.25 -20.06
C MET A 51 5.35 12.03 -21.56
N SER A 52 4.38 12.47 -22.36
CA SER A 52 4.39 12.36 -23.82
C SER A 52 4.80 10.96 -24.36
N PRO A 53 4.19 9.86 -23.87
CA PRO A 53 4.53 8.50 -24.30
C PRO A 53 4.29 8.30 -25.79
N LYS A 54 5.26 7.68 -26.49
CA LYS A 54 5.16 7.29 -27.90
C LYS A 54 5.53 5.82 -28.04
N GLY A 55 4.91 5.10 -28.98
CA GLY A 55 5.16 3.67 -29.20
C GLY A 55 4.59 2.75 -28.12
N TYR A 56 3.68 3.25 -27.28
CA TYR A 56 2.91 2.46 -26.33
C TYR A 56 1.77 1.71 -27.07
N SER A 57 1.27 0.63 -26.45
CA SER A 57 0.12 -0.16 -26.93
C SER A 57 -1.11 0.70 -27.17
N THR A 58 -1.75 0.48 -28.32
CA THR A 58 -3.00 1.18 -28.71
C THR A 58 -4.27 0.40 -28.40
N THR A 59 -4.21 -0.95 -28.34
CA THR A 59 -5.39 -1.80 -28.11
C THR A 59 -5.45 -2.39 -26.71
N VAL A 60 -4.31 -2.85 -26.16
CA VAL A 60 -4.26 -3.42 -24.81
C VAL A 60 -3.94 -2.31 -23.80
N LYS A 61 -4.76 -2.25 -22.75
CA LYS A 61 -4.57 -1.41 -21.57
C LYS A 61 -4.44 -2.29 -20.34
N ILE A 62 -3.60 -1.88 -19.39
CA ILE A 62 -3.52 -2.46 -18.05
C ILE A 62 -4.00 -1.37 -17.10
N GLU A 63 -5.01 -1.66 -16.27
CA GLU A 63 -5.62 -0.69 -15.35
C GLU A 63 -6.04 0.62 -16.03
N GLY A 64 -6.69 0.51 -17.20
CA GLY A 64 -7.08 1.66 -18.03
C GLY A 64 -5.94 2.41 -18.73
N ASN A 65 -4.68 2.09 -18.41
CA ASN A 65 -3.49 2.76 -18.92
C ASN A 65 -2.85 2.02 -20.09
N THR A 66 -2.33 2.76 -21.07
CA THR A 66 -1.58 2.17 -22.18
C THR A 66 -0.23 1.64 -21.70
N VAL A 67 0.19 0.51 -22.27
CA VAL A 67 1.39 -0.24 -21.84
C VAL A 67 2.58 0.08 -22.75
N ALA A 68 3.78 0.24 -22.19
CA ALA A 68 5.01 0.38 -22.96
C ALA A 68 5.37 -0.96 -23.64
N ILE A 69 5.55 -0.94 -24.96
CA ILE A 69 5.93 -2.12 -25.76
C ILE A 69 7.17 -1.79 -26.60
N ARG A 70 7.84 -2.82 -27.14
CA ARG A 70 9.13 -2.68 -27.85
C ARG A 70 9.17 -1.48 -28.80
N GLY A 71 10.09 -0.55 -28.52
CA GLY A 71 10.23 0.72 -29.24
C GLY A 71 9.53 1.90 -28.59
N ALA A 72 8.91 1.71 -27.42
CA ALA A 72 8.34 2.79 -26.63
C ALA A 72 9.41 3.81 -26.19
N THR A 73 8.99 5.06 -26.15
CA THR A 73 9.76 6.19 -25.62
C THR A 73 8.84 7.10 -24.82
N PHE A 74 9.42 7.88 -23.91
CA PHE A 74 8.72 8.94 -23.18
C PHE A 74 9.66 10.13 -22.97
N LYS A 75 9.14 11.29 -22.60
CA LYS A 75 9.94 12.53 -22.57
C LYS A 75 10.83 12.58 -21.32
N SER A 76 12.08 13.00 -21.53
CA SER A 76 13.00 13.39 -20.45
C SER A 76 13.04 14.90 -20.24
N MET A 77 13.42 15.33 -19.05
CA MET A 77 13.50 16.74 -18.66
C MET A 77 14.55 16.99 -17.58
N GLY A 78 15.01 18.24 -17.52
CA GLY A 78 15.94 18.72 -16.48
C GLY A 78 17.02 19.65 -17.04
N ASP A 79 17.38 19.48 -18.30
CA ASP A 79 18.45 20.26 -18.94
C ASP A 79 17.95 21.60 -19.52
N MET A 80 16.88 22.20 -18.97
CA MET A 80 16.32 23.47 -19.50
C MET A 80 17.34 24.60 -19.49
N ALA A 81 18.22 24.63 -18.50
CA ALA A 81 19.21 25.68 -18.29
C ALA A 81 20.24 25.78 -19.44
N SER A 82 20.51 24.68 -20.16
CA SER A 82 21.44 24.66 -21.30
C SER A 82 20.78 24.97 -22.65
N LYS A 83 19.48 25.32 -22.68
CA LYS A 83 18.75 25.56 -23.94
C LYS A 83 19.34 26.72 -24.77
N GLY A 84 19.80 27.80 -24.12
CA GLY A 84 20.40 28.95 -24.80
C GLY A 84 21.78 28.67 -25.42
N THR A 85 22.43 27.59 -24.99
CA THR A 85 23.81 27.21 -25.33
C THR A 85 23.89 25.92 -26.17
N GLY A 86 22.75 25.47 -26.72
CA GLY A 86 22.68 24.29 -27.60
C GLY A 86 22.50 22.95 -26.88
N GLY A 87 22.17 22.96 -25.59
CA GLY A 87 21.74 21.80 -24.83
C GLY A 87 22.86 20.85 -24.39
N GLY A 88 22.54 19.57 -24.39
CA GLY A 88 23.46 18.47 -24.09
C GLY A 88 24.70 18.46 -24.97
N LEU A 89 25.86 18.13 -24.39
CA LEU A 89 27.14 18.14 -25.09
C LEU A 89 27.17 17.15 -26.27
N ILE A 90 26.56 15.97 -26.09
CA ILE A 90 26.55 14.87 -27.07
C ILE A 90 25.20 14.78 -27.80
N SER A 91 24.08 15.01 -27.11
CA SER A 91 22.74 14.90 -27.72
C SER A 91 22.29 16.13 -28.52
N ALA A 92 22.93 17.28 -28.29
CA ALA A 92 22.46 18.61 -28.73
C ALA A 92 20.98 18.89 -28.35
N ASN A 93 20.50 18.29 -27.26
CA ASN A 93 19.10 18.34 -26.84
C ASN A 93 18.99 18.66 -25.35
N THR A 94 17.84 19.16 -24.91
CA THR A 94 17.55 19.44 -23.49
C THR A 94 16.42 18.57 -22.92
N HIS A 95 15.51 18.13 -23.80
CA HIS A 95 14.26 17.46 -23.43
C HIS A 95 13.99 16.31 -24.40
N GLY A 96 15.05 15.58 -24.75
CA GLY A 96 14.99 14.44 -25.65
C GLY A 96 14.14 13.30 -25.11
N PRO A 97 13.74 12.36 -25.99
CA PRO A 97 13.11 11.14 -25.52
C PRO A 97 14.09 10.34 -24.65
N ALA A 98 13.52 9.59 -23.73
CA ALA A 98 14.15 8.43 -23.11
C ALA A 98 13.63 7.15 -23.79
N LYS A 99 14.49 6.15 -23.91
CA LYS A 99 14.25 4.90 -24.65
C LYS A 99 14.85 3.72 -23.91
N PHE A 100 14.15 2.60 -23.87
CA PHE A 100 14.66 1.36 -23.32
C PHE A 100 15.81 0.80 -24.17
N ILE A 101 16.85 0.29 -23.50
CA ILE A 101 18.02 -0.36 -24.13
C ILE A 101 17.70 -1.82 -24.44
N THR A 102 17.03 -2.48 -23.48
CA THR A 102 16.69 -3.89 -23.51
C THR A 102 15.53 -4.19 -24.46
N PRO A 103 15.35 -5.46 -24.86
CA PRO A 103 14.30 -5.82 -25.82
C PRO A 103 12.87 -5.77 -25.26
N GLY A 104 12.68 -5.63 -23.94
CA GLY A 104 11.45 -5.95 -23.23
C GLY A 104 11.39 -7.43 -22.81
N SER A 105 10.25 -7.84 -22.26
CA SER A 105 9.94 -9.23 -21.88
C SER A 105 10.17 -10.20 -23.04
N LEU A 106 10.85 -11.32 -22.77
CA LEU A 106 11.20 -12.33 -23.77
C LEU A 106 10.00 -13.20 -24.16
N THR A 107 9.07 -13.45 -23.22
CA THR A 107 7.90 -14.31 -23.41
C THR A 107 6.59 -13.54 -23.59
N VAL A 108 6.39 -12.45 -22.84
CA VAL A 108 5.12 -11.71 -22.84
C VAL A 108 5.16 -10.60 -23.88
N LYS A 109 4.23 -10.67 -24.85
CA LYS A 109 4.11 -9.74 -25.96
C LYS A 109 2.71 -9.16 -26.01
N ILE A 110 2.62 -7.85 -26.20
CA ILE A 110 1.38 -7.11 -26.50
C ILE A 110 1.50 -6.59 -27.93
N GLN A 111 0.47 -6.81 -28.75
CA GLN A 111 0.49 -6.45 -30.18
C GLN A 111 1.70 -7.05 -30.94
N GLY A 112 2.10 -8.29 -30.60
CA GLY A 112 3.29 -8.96 -31.15
C GLY A 112 4.64 -8.39 -30.68
N LYS A 113 4.66 -7.33 -29.88
CA LYS A 113 5.86 -6.65 -29.38
C LYS A 113 6.07 -6.97 -27.89
N SER A 114 7.31 -7.24 -27.50
CA SER A 114 7.71 -7.43 -26.10
C SER A 114 7.27 -6.27 -25.22
N VAL A 115 6.76 -6.57 -24.03
CA VAL A 115 6.33 -5.57 -23.04
C VAL A 115 7.55 -5.03 -22.28
N HIS A 116 7.65 -3.71 -22.09
CA HIS A 116 8.70 -3.12 -21.27
C HIS A 116 8.38 -3.19 -19.77
N LEU A 117 9.40 -3.46 -18.96
CA LEU A 117 9.26 -3.82 -17.55
C LEU A 117 9.98 -2.83 -16.61
N LEU A 118 9.58 -2.86 -15.34
CA LEU A 118 10.26 -2.19 -14.23
C LEU A 118 11.77 -2.47 -14.22
N SER A 119 12.55 -1.43 -13.92
CA SER A 119 14.02 -1.45 -13.85
C SER A 119 14.73 -1.90 -15.13
N GLU A 120 14.08 -1.86 -16.30
CA GLU A 120 14.78 -2.02 -17.58
C GLU A 120 15.68 -0.81 -17.88
N PRO A 121 16.99 -0.99 -18.12
CA PRO A 121 17.92 0.10 -18.40
C PRO A 121 17.49 0.98 -19.59
N MET A 122 17.69 2.28 -19.43
CA MET A 122 17.23 3.29 -20.40
C MET A 122 18.35 4.22 -20.86
N LEU A 123 18.18 4.83 -22.01
CA LEU A 123 18.92 6.02 -22.44
C LEU A 123 18.06 7.26 -22.19
N ASN A 124 18.67 8.35 -21.71
CA ASN A 124 17.99 9.62 -21.42
C ASN A 124 18.48 10.76 -22.35
N ASN A 125 17.64 11.78 -22.52
CA ASN A 125 17.87 12.98 -23.35
C ASN A 125 18.55 12.67 -24.70
N LEU A 126 17.91 11.80 -25.48
CA LEU A 126 18.41 11.42 -26.81
C LEU A 126 18.38 12.60 -27.80
N GLY A 127 19.29 12.59 -28.76
CA GLY A 127 19.25 13.47 -29.93
C GLY A 127 17.97 13.33 -30.76
N ALA A 128 17.75 14.24 -31.70
CA ALA A 128 16.50 14.35 -32.46
C ALA A 128 16.12 13.08 -33.25
N SER A 129 17.10 12.29 -33.70
CA SER A 129 16.93 11.00 -34.38
C SER A 129 16.71 9.81 -33.41
N GLY A 130 16.62 10.06 -32.11
CA GLY A 130 16.51 9.03 -31.08
C GLY A 130 17.86 8.38 -30.69
N MET A 131 18.98 8.96 -31.12
CA MET A 131 20.37 8.74 -30.72
C MET A 131 21.19 10.02 -31.02
N PRO A 132 22.41 10.19 -30.47
CA PRO A 132 22.96 9.48 -29.30
C PRO A 132 22.27 9.93 -27.99
N PRO A 133 22.46 9.19 -26.88
CA PRO A 133 22.16 9.70 -25.53
C PRO A 133 23.06 10.88 -25.20
N ASN A 134 22.60 11.78 -24.32
CA ASN A 134 23.48 12.86 -23.88
C ASN A 134 24.59 12.35 -22.96
N THR A 135 24.27 11.45 -22.05
CA THR A 135 25.24 10.86 -21.12
C THR A 135 24.80 9.45 -20.74
N GLY A 136 25.66 8.47 -21.09
CA GLY A 136 25.58 7.08 -20.65
C GLY A 136 24.20 6.41 -20.75
N ALA A 137 23.95 5.52 -19.79
CA ALA A 137 22.70 4.82 -19.59
C ALA A 137 22.19 5.02 -18.16
N THR A 138 20.88 5.12 -18.01
CA THR A 138 20.12 4.99 -16.77
C THR A 138 20.09 3.51 -16.40
N MET A 139 21.11 3.04 -15.69
CA MET A 139 21.34 1.62 -15.38
C MET A 139 20.34 1.04 -14.39
N THR A 140 19.78 1.88 -13.50
CA THR A 140 18.66 1.50 -12.61
C THR A 140 17.34 1.33 -13.37
N GLY A 141 17.26 1.83 -14.60
CA GLY A 141 16.04 1.81 -15.41
C GLY A 141 14.95 2.76 -14.91
N GLU A 142 13.72 2.43 -15.32
CA GLU A 142 12.48 3.04 -14.84
C GLU A 142 12.16 2.52 -13.42
N ASN A 143 12.16 3.41 -12.42
CA ASN A 143 11.73 3.11 -11.06
C ASN A 143 10.32 3.63 -10.80
N GLN A 144 9.41 2.73 -10.46
CA GLN A 144 8.06 3.07 -10.02
C GLN A 144 8.08 3.34 -8.53
N ALA A 145 7.29 4.32 -8.07
CA ALA A 145 7.08 4.48 -6.64
C ALA A 145 6.31 3.26 -6.12
N ASP A 146 6.81 2.67 -5.03
CA ASP A 146 6.00 1.78 -4.21
C ASP A 146 4.69 2.53 -3.86
N LYS A 147 3.54 1.86 -3.95
CA LYS A 147 2.43 2.36 -3.14
C LYS A 147 2.91 2.17 -1.72
N SER A 148 2.89 3.24 -0.91
CA SER A 148 2.67 3.06 0.52
C SER A 148 1.49 2.10 0.66
N ILE A 149 1.72 0.94 1.26
CA ILE A 149 0.62 0.11 1.74
C ILE A 149 -0.21 1.05 2.62
N PRO A 150 -1.51 1.26 2.33
CA PRO A 150 -2.31 2.18 3.14
C PRO A 150 -2.25 1.68 4.58
N ASP A 151 -2.09 2.59 5.54
CA ASP A 151 -1.98 2.18 6.93
C ASP A 151 -3.22 1.36 7.28
N ALA A 152 -3.03 0.22 7.93
CA ALA A 152 -4.12 -0.64 8.37
C ALA A 152 -5.12 0.15 9.23
N LYS A 153 -4.62 1.14 9.99
CA LYS A 153 -5.46 2.06 10.73
C LYS A 153 -6.40 2.87 9.82
N ASP A 154 -5.92 3.39 8.70
CA ASP A 154 -6.73 4.20 7.77
C ASP A 154 -7.81 3.35 7.08
N VAL A 155 -7.44 2.14 6.64
CA VAL A 155 -8.37 1.19 6.01
C VAL A 155 -9.45 0.74 7.00
N LEU A 156 -9.07 0.44 8.25
CA LEU A 156 -10.03 0.10 9.30
C LEU A 156 -10.91 1.29 9.71
N GLN A 157 -10.35 2.51 9.72
CA GLN A 157 -11.10 3.74 9.98
C GLN A 157 -12.18 3.97 8.92
N GLU A 158 -11.88 3.74 7.63
CA GLU A 158 -12.86 3.81 6.53
C GLU A 158 -14.00 2.81 6.74
N MET A 159 -13.69 1.53 6.99
CA MET A 159 -14.70 0.48 7.26
C MET A 159 -15.58 0.81 8.48
N VAL A 160 -14.98 1.27 9.58
CA VAL A 160 -15.67 1.72 10.80
C VAL A 160 -16.64 2.87 10.47
N CYS A 161 -16.21 3.85 9.68
CA CYS A 161 -17.03 5.01 9.31
C CYS A 161 -18.19 4.68 8.39
N GLU A 162 -18.01 3.78 7.42
CA GLU A 162 -19.10 3.32 6.59
C GLU A 162 -20.14 2.52 7.40
N CYS A 163 -19.68 1.58 8.24
CA CYS A 163 -20.57 0.80 9.11
C CYS A 163 -21.30 1.65 10.17
N ASP A 164 -20.69 2.75 10.63
CA ASP A 164 -21.34 3.70 11.52
C ASP A 164 -22.52 4.44 10.84
N LYS A 165 -22.37 4.75 9.54
CA LYS A 165 -23.39 5.39 8.70
C LYS A 165 -24.48 4.42 8.24
N GLU A 166 -24.13 3.18 7.92
CA GLU A 166 -25.08 2.13 7.50
C GLU A 166 -25.98 1.65 8.65
N ILE A 167 -25.42 1.51 9.86
CA ILE A 167 -26.12 0.92 11.01
C ILE A 167 -26.55 2.02 11.98
N THR A 168 -27.81 2.44 11.91
CA THR A 168 -28.42 3.40 12.85
C THR A 168 -29.16 2.69 13.99
N GLN A 169 -29.38 3.38 15.11
CA GLN A 169 -30.04 2.84 16.30
C GLN A 169 -31.55 2.68 16.08
N GLU A 170 -32.07 1.47 16.27
CA GLU A 170 -33.52 1.24 16.21
C GLU A 170 -34.24 1.76 17.48
N PRO A 171 -35.52 2.18 17.39
CA PRO A 171 -36.28 2.64 18.56
C PRO A 171 -36.36 1.57 19.67
N GLY A 172 -35.80 1.87 20.84
CA GLY A 172 -35.73 0.94 21.97
C GLY A 172 -34.55 -0.05 21.92
N GLU A 173 -33.65 0.04 20.94
CA GLU A 173 -32.46 -0.79 20.88
C GLU A 173 -31.40 -0.36 21.90
N SER A 174 -30.82 -1.32 22.61
CA SER A 174 -29.74 -1.05 23.58
C SER A 174 -28.42 -0.73 22.87
N CYS A 175 -27.62 0.15 23.48
CA CYS A 175 -26.27 0.49 22.97
C CYS A 175 -25.39 -0.73 22.71
N MET A 176 -25.54 -1.80 23.50
CA MET A 176 -24.80 -3.05 23.31
C MET A 176 -25.20 -3.73 21.99
N LYS A 177 -26.50 -3.92 21.74
CA LYS A 177 -27.00 -4.55 20.51
C LYS A 177 -26.68 -3.73 19.25
N LEU A 178 -26.73 -2.39 19.35
CA LEU A 178 -26.25 -1.50 18.30
C LEU A 178 -24.75 -1.68 18.03
N GLY A 179 -23.95 -1.76 19.09
CA GLY A 179 -22.52 -2.02 19.00
C GLY A 179 -22.23 -3.36 18.32
N ASP A 180 -22.87 -4.44 18.75
CA ASP A 180 -22.70 -5.78 18.18
C ASP A 180 -22.94 -5.78 16.66
N ARG A 181 -24.02 -5.14 16.19
CA ARG A 181 -24.32 -4.97 14.75
C ARG A 181 -23.26 -4.17 13.97
N LYS A 182 -22.61 -3.19 14.61
CA LYS A 182 -21.55 -2.40 13.99
C LYS A 182 -20.24 -3.19 13.87
N HIS A 183 -19.90 -4.00 14.88
CA HIS A 183 -18.77 -4.93 14.77
C HIS A 183 -19.05 -5.99 13.69
N ASP A 184 -20.23 -6.62 13.68
CA ASP A 184 -20.68 -7.56 12.64
C ASP A 184 -20.59 -6.98 11.20
N CYS A 185 -20.74 -5.67 11.05
CA CYS A 185 -20.60 -4.98 9.76
C CYS A 185 -19.13 -4.85 9.36
N VAL A 186 -18.27 -4.36 10.27
CA VAL A 186 -16.83 -4.20 10.00
C VAL A 186 -16.18 -5.56 9.73
N ASP A 187 -16.55 -6.59 10.47
CA ASP A 187 -16.06 -7.96 10.27
C ASP A 187 -16.34 -8.48 8.85
N LYS A 188 -17.55 -8.24 8.33
CA LYS A 188 -17.91 -8.60 6.94
C LYS A 188 -17.07 -7.83 5.92
N LYS A 189 -16.82 -6.53 6.15
CA LYS A 189 -15.98 -5.71 5.27
C LYS A 189 -14.52 -6.14 5.29
N ILE A 190 -13.98 -6.55 6.45
CA ILE A 190 -12.64 -7.16 6.55
C ILE A 190 -12.59 -8.48 5.77
N VAL A 191 -13.59 -9.36 5.91
CA VAL A 191 -13.66 -10.63 5.15
C VAL A 191 -13.75 -10.38 3.64
N GLU A 192 -14.50 -9.37 3.19
CA GLU A 192 -14.60 -8.98 1.78
C GLU A 192 -13.29 -8.37 1.25
N HIS A 193 -12.66 -7.45 1.99
CA HIS A 193 -11.36 -6.87 1.68
C HIS A 193 -10.29 -7.95 1.44
N ASN A 194 -10.19 -8.92 2.36
CA ASN A 194 -9.28 -10.06 2.21
C ASN A 194 -9.64 -10.97 1.02
N ARG A 195 -10.93 -11.21 0.77
CA ARG A 195 -11.41 -11.99 -0.39
C ARG A 195 -11.01 -11.33 -1.71
N ASN A 196 -11.02 -10.01 -1.76
CA ASN A 196 -10.62 -9.19 -2.90
C ASN A 196 -9.09 -9.03 -3.03
N GLN A 197 -8.30 -9.70 -2.17
CA GLN A 197 -6.82 -9.66 -2.17
C GLN A 197 -6.26 -8.23 -2.04
N LEU A 198 -6.93 -7.39 -1.25
CA LEU A 198 -6.50 -6.03 -0.96
C LEU A 198 -5.48 -5.99 0.18
N GLU A 199 -4.53 -5.07 0.09
CA GLU A 199 -3.53 -4.81 1.13
C GLU A 199 -3.94 -3.63 2.02
N PRO A 200 -3.62 -3.62 3.33
CA PRO A 200 -2.93 -4.68 4.05
C PRO A 200 -3.85 -5.86 4.36
N ARG A 201 -3.29 -7.06 4.58
CA ARG A 201 -4.06 -8.20 5.10
C ARG A 201 -4.53 -7.94 6.53
N LEU A 202 -5.83 -8.14 6.78
CA LEU A 202 -6.50 -7.86 8.05
C LEU A 202 -7.13 -9.12 8.64
N GLY A 203 -7.11 -9.26 9.96
CA GLY A 203 -7.80 -10.31 10.71
C GLY A 203 -9.09 -9.76 11.31
N ALA A 204 -10.23 -10.39 10.98
CA ALA A 204 -11.54 -10.12 11.56
C ALA A 204 -11.73 -10.88 12.89
N GLU A 205 -12.64 -10.43 13.76
CA GLU A 205 -13.00 -11.08 15.03
C GLU A 205 -13.44 -12.54 14.78
N SER A 206 -14.25 -12.78 13.75
CA SER A 206 -14.81 -14.08 13.38
C SER A 206 -13.94 -14.96 12.45
N GLY A 207 -12.72 -14.55 12.09
CA GLY A 207 -12.02 -15.04 10.88
C GLY A 207 -10.75 -15.91 11.04
N TRP A 208 -10.33 -16.29 12.24
CA TRP A 208 -9.00 -16.87 12.49
C TRP A 208 -8.87 -18.38 12.17
N ASN A 209 -7.89 -18.78 11.35
CA ASN A 209 -7.73 -20.16 10.87
C ASN A 209 -6.37 -20.82 11.18
N THR A 210 -6.40 -21.74 12.15
CA THR A 210 -5.52 -22.87 12.50
C THR A 210 -4.16 -23.08 11.80
N ARG A 211 -3.11 -22.35 12.21
CA ARG A 211 -1.73 -22.90 12.23
C ARG A 211 -0.99 -22.75 13.56
N THR A 212 -1.40 -21.79 14.38
CA THR A 212 -0.92 -21.57 15.75
C THR A 212 -2.15 -21.21 16.58
N PRO A 213 -2.66 -22.09 17.46
CA PRO A 213 -3.84 -21.79 18.26
C PRO A 213 -3.46 -20.81 19.38
N PRO A 214 -4.02 -19.59 19.42
CA PRO A 214 -3.91 -18.74 20.61
C PRO A 214 -4.79 -19.35 21.70
N GLU A 215 -4.28 -19.41 22.93
CA GLU A 215 -5.11 -19.75 24.09
C GLU A 215 -6.32 -18.81 24.16
N MET A 216 -7.53 -19.37 24.31
CA MET A 216 -8.74 -18.58 24.51
C MET A 216 -8.63 -17.75 25.79
N ILE A 217 -8.62 -16.43 25.67
CA ILE A 217 -8.80 -15.51 26.80
C ILE A 217 -10.33 -15.34 27.00
N PRO A 218 -10.95 -15.39 28.23
CA PRO A 218 -12.40 -15.78 28.37
C PRO A 218 -13.47 -14.75 28.91
N PHE A 219 -14.28 -14.07 28.08
CA PHE A 219 -15.38 -13.11 28.42
C PHE A 219 -16.14 -12.67 27.13
N PRO A 220 -17.30 -11.97 27.17
CA PRO A 220 -18.41 -12.36 26.31
C PRO A 220 -18.84 -11.36 25.23
N ARG A 221 -18.83 -11.83 23.97
CA ARG A 221 -19.97 -11.71 23.06
C ARG A 221 -20.48 -13.12 22.73
N LYS A 222 -21.79 -13.26 22.51
CA LYS A 222 -22.44 -14.59 22.42
C LYS A 222 -22.39 -15.19 21.02
N TYR A 223 -22.36 -16.53 21.03
CA TYR A 223 -22.84 -17.53 20.05
C TYR A 223 -21.74 -18.22 19.19
N ALA A 224 -21.82 -19.52 18.86
CA ALA A 224 -22.80 -20.58 19.19
C ALA A 224 -22.10 -21.95 19.35
N MET A 225 -22.74 -22.91 20.04
CA MET A 225 -22.22 -24.30 20.15
C MET A 225 -22.54 -25.16 18.92
N SER A 226 -21.63 -26.07 18.60
CA SER A 226 -21.88 -27.32 17.88
C SER A 226 -21.28 -28.49 18.68
N LYS A 227 -21.87 -29.68 18.60
CA LYS A 227 -21.71 -30.74 19.62
C LYS A 227 -20.52 -31.66 19.37
N GLN A 228 -19.48 -31.63 20.22
CA GLN A 228 -18.70 -32.85 20.52
C GLN A 228 -17.97 -32.86 21.89
N SER A 229 -18.80 -32.95 22.93
CA SER A 229 -18.66 -33.98 23.98
C SER A 229 -17.46 -33.97 24.94
N PHE A 230 -17.77 -33.51 26.16
CA PHE A 230 -17.37 -34.09 27.45
C PHE A 230 -15.89 -33.97 27.88
N LYS A 231 -14.91 -34.03 26.97
CA LYS A 231 -13.49 -33.81 27.30
C LYS A 231 -13.17 -32.35 27.61
N GLU A 232 -13.94 -31.42 27.06
CA GLU A 232 -13.84 -29.98 27.32
C GLU A 232 -14.32 -29.59 28.73
N GLY A 233 -15.06 -30.46 29.43
CA GLY A 233 -15.59 -30.19 30.77
C GLY A 233 -14.50 -29.95 31.83
N LEU A 234 -13.31 -30.53 31.64
CA LEU A 234 -12.19 -30.42 32.57
C LEU A 234 -11.36 -29.13 32.40
N LEU A 235 -11.54 -28.38 31.30
CA LEU A 235 -10.84 -27.12 31.01
C LEU A 235 -11.66 -25.87 31.40
N ASN A 236 -12.77 -26.06 32.12
CA ASN A 236 -13.76 -25.02 32.39
C ASN A 236 -13.66 -24.38 33.79
N SER A 237 -12.66 -24.71 34.61
CA SER A 237 -12.45 -24.07 35.92
C SER A 237 -11.78 -22.69 35.86
N ASP A 238 -10.98 -22.41 34.82
CA ASP A 238 -10.12 -21.21 34.76
C ASP A 238 -10.71 -20.08 33.86
N ARG A 239 -12.00 -20.14 33.53
CA ARG A 239 -12.60 -19.36 32.43
C ARG A 239 -13.45 -18.15 32.85
N SER A 240 -12.82 -17.17 33.49
CA SER A 240 -13.36 -15.81 33.71
C SER A 240 -12.28 -14.71 33.53
N GLY A 241 -12.27 -13.94 32.43
CA GLY A 241 -11.23 -12.89 32.21
C GLY A 241 -10.84 -12.32 30.82
N SER A 242 -11.55 -12.47 29.69
CA SER A 242 -11.05 -11.99 28.35
C SER A 242 -10.89 -10.49 28.15
N CYS A 243 -10.16 -10.19 27.07
CA CYS A 243 -10.75 -9.47 25.96
C CYS A 243 -10.39 -10.20 24.64
N TRP A 244 -11.21 -10.08 23.59
CA TRP A 244 -10.82 -10.42 22.20
C TRP A 244 -10.53 -9.11 21.44
N PRO A 245 -9.52 -9.06 20.55
CA PRO A 245 -9.30 -7.90 19.68
C PRO A 245 -10.28 -7.92 18.51
N ASP A 246 -10.87 -6.78 18.17
CA ASP A 246 -11.84 -6.68 17.07
C ASP A 246 -11.18 -6.84 15.70
N ALA A 247 -9.94 -6.34 15.54
CA ALA A 247 -9.14 -6.60 14.34
C ALA A 247 -7.63 -6.64 14.62
N VAL A 248 -6.89 -7.22 13.69
CA VAL A 248 -5.42 -7.43 13.80
C VAL A 248 -4.75 -7.33 12.44
N THR A 249 -3.51 -6.86 12.38
CA THR A 249 -2.65 -6.95 11.17
C THR A 249 -1.70 -8.13 11.21
N PHE A 250 -1.23 -8.55 10.04
CA PHE A 250 -0.25 -9.61 9.89
C PHE A 250 1.08 -9.08 9.35
N ASP A 251 2.17 -9.72 9.75
CA ASP A 251 3.48 -9.52 9.14
C ASP A 251 3.62 -10.29 7.80
N ALA A 252 4.79 -10.19 7.17
CA ALA A 252 5.08 -10.87 5.90
C ALA A 252 5.10 -12.41 5.99
N ASN A 253 5.22 -12.99 7.19
CA ASN A 253 5.16 -14.43 7.43
C ASN A 253 3.71 -14.92 7.64
N GLY A 254 2.78 -13.99 7.92
CA GLY A 254 1.41 -14.29 8.29
C GLY A 254 1.20 -14.41 9.80
N ASP A 255 2.16 -13.95 10.61
CA ASP A 255 2.06 -13.91 12.07
C ASP A 255 1.39 -12.60 12.55
N PRO A 256 0.67 -12.60 13.69
CA PRO A 256 -0.01 -11.43 14.21
C PRO A 256 0.97 -10.30 14.62
N GLN A 257 0.70 -9.07 14.20
CA GLN A 257 1.58 -7.92 14.43
C GLN A 257 0.96 -6.88 15.38
N GLN A 258 -0.14 -6.23 15.00
CA GLN A 258 -0.74 -5.11 15.76
C GLN A 258 -2.24 -5.33 16.00
N ILE A 259 -2.71 -4.90 17.18
CA ILE A 259 -4.09 -5.03 17.64
C ILE A 259 -4.87 -3.74 17.38
N TYR A 260 -6.09 -3.88 16.86
CA TYR A 260 -7.07 -2.84 16.69
C TYR A 260 -8.35 -3.19 17.44
N ASP A 261 -8.96 -2.18 18.05
CA ASP A 261 -10.16 -2.28 18.88
C ASP A 261 -11.14 -1.17 18.46
N PHE A 262 -12.35 -1.55 18.08
CA PHE A 262 -13.37 -0.65 17.55
C PHE A 262 -14.20 -0.08 18.69
N LYS A 263 -14.38 1.24 18.70
CA LYS A 263 -15.07 1.95 19.77
C LYS A 263 -16.07 2.95 19.20
N PHE A 264 -17.27 2.44 18.96
CA PHE A 264 -18.44 3.19 18.50
C PHE A 264 -19.11 3.94 19.66
N LYS A 265 -19.28 5.25 19.51
CA LYS A 265 -20.07 6.07 20.43
C LYS A 265 -21.56 5.82 20.23
N CYS A 266 -22.27 5.53 21.32
CA CYS A 266 -23.72 5.31 21.29
C CYS A 266 -24.47 6.66 21.34
N PRO A 267 -25.45 6.93 20.46
CA PRO A 267 -26.19 8.20 20.46
C PRO A 267 -26.92 8.50 21.77
N SER A 268 -27.41 7.48 22.47
CA SER A 268 -28.10 7.62 23.76
C SER A 268 -27.17 7.62 24.99
N SER A 269 -25.86 7.76 24.81
CA SER A 269 -24.89 7.78 25.92
C SER A 269 -24.62 9.20 26.45
N GLN A 270 -24.42 9.32 27.77
CA GLN A 270 -24.25 10.62 28.45
C GLN A 270 -22.79 11.00 28.73
N TYR A 271 -21.80 10.16 28.37
CA TYR A 271 -20.39 10.46 28.61
C TYR A 271 -19.83 11.40 27.53
N GLN A 272 -18.93 12.30 27.93
CA GLN A 272 -18.22 13.20 27.02
C GLN A 272 -16.94 12.54 26.50
N GLY A 273 -16.59 12.80 25.24
CA GLY A 273 -15.44 12.22 24.55
C GLY A 273 -15.67 10.81 23.94
N PRO A 274 -14.63 10.22 23.34
CA PRO A 274 -14.67 8.91 22.70
C PRO A 274 -14.60 7.76 23.74
N PRO A 275 -15.27 6.62 23.49
CA PRO A 275 -15.24 5.48 24.42
C PRO A 275 -13.85 4.81 24.43
N GLY A 276 -13.14 4.90 25.55
CA GLY A 276 -11.84 4.25 25.75
C GLY A 276 -11.93 2.83 26.32
N TRP A 277 -10.75 2.27 26.63
CA TRP A 277 -10.63 0.98 27.32
C TRP A 277 -11.08 1.02 28.78
N GLY A 278 -11.87 0.01 29.18
CA GLY A 278 -12.30 -0.15 30.56
C GLY A 278 -11.16 -0.57 31.49
N ARG A 279 -11.26 -0.13 32.76
CA ARG A 279 -10.48 -0.67 33.88
C ARG A 279 -11.38 -1.55 34.74
N ARG A 280 -10.85 -2.70 35.17
CA ARG A 280 -11.51 -3.60 36.12
C ARG A 280 -11.29 -3.15 37.56
N SER A 281 -12.09 -3.68 38.47
CA SER A 281 -11.97 -3.48 39.92
C SER A 281 -10.68 -4.05 40.51
N ASP A 282 -10.03 -5.00 39.82
CA ASP A 282 -8.71 -5.55 40.16
C ASP A 282 -7.52 -4.65 39.72
N GLY A 283 -7.80 -3.51 39.08
CA GLY A 283 -6.81 -2.56 38.59
C GLY A 283 -6.26 -2.86 37.19
N THR A 284 -6.57 -4.02 36.60
CA THR A 284 -6.16 -4.36 35.22
C THR A 284 -7.00 -3.60 34.20
N SER A 285 -6.38 -3.18 33.10
CA SER A 285 -7.09 -2.56 31.97
C SER A 285 -7.12 -3.47 30.74
N GLN A 286 -8.09 -3.24 29.85
CA GLN A 286 -8.15 -3.91 28.54
C GLN A 286 -6.88 -3.63 27.71
N GLU A 287 -6.29 -2.42 27.87
CA GLU A 287 -5.01 -2.03 27.27
C GLU A 287 -3.85 -2.93 27.70
N ASP A 288 -3.77 -3.26 28.99
CA ASP A 288 -2.71 -4.12 29.53
C ASP A 288 -2.87 -5.57 29.04
N ALA A 289 -4.11 -6.04 28.88
CA ALA A 289 -4.38 -7.34 28.28
C ALA A 289 -3.88 -7.40 26.82
N TYR A 290 -4.18 -6.38 26.00
CA TYR A 290 -3.68 -6.31 24.63
C TYR A 290 -2.15 -6.15 24.55
N LYS A 291 -1.53 -5.30 25.37
CA LYS A 291 -0.06 -5.19 25.45
C LYS A 291 0.61 -6.51 25.82
N ASN A 292 -0.01 -7.30 26.69
CA ASN A 292 0.51 -8.62 27.06
C ASN A 292 0.28 -9.66 25.95
N LEU A 293 -0.80 -9.55 25.15
CA LEU A 293 -1.01 -10.36 23.96
C LEU A 293 0.03 -10.05 22.86
N THR A 294 0.32 -8.78 22.58
CA THR A 294 1.38 -8.37 21.64
C THR A 294 2.75 -8.95 22.05
N LYS A 295 3.10 -8.93 23.35
CA LYS A 295 4.33 -9.59 23.85
C LYS A 295 4.33 -11.10 23.63
N ARG A 296 3.19 -11.78 23.78
CA ARG A 296 3.07 -13.24 23.55
C ARG A 296 3.29 -13.60 22.09
N TRP A 297 3.04 -12.69 21.15
CA TRP A 297 3.36 -12.83 19.73
C TRP A 297 4.84 -12.53 19.39
N GLY A 298 5.68 -12.23 20.39
CA GLY A 298 7.07 -11.84 20.17
C GLY A 298 7.26 -10.39 19.68
N GLN A 299 6.17 -9.63 19.54
CA GLN A 299 6.17 -8.25 19.07
C GLN A 299 6.42 -7.26 20.20
N ASN A 300 7.03 -6.12 19.90
CA ASN A 300 7.26 -5.04 20.88
C ASN A 300 6.01 -4.12 20.98
N PRO A 301 5.31 -4.04 22.13
CA PRO A 301 4.13 -3.17 22.27
C PRO A 301 4.41 -1.66 22.21
N LYS A 302 5.69 -1.25 22.14
CA LYS A 302 6.06 0.14 21.85
C LYS A 302 6.13 0.45 20.35
N GLU A 303 6.42 -0.56 19.53
CA GLU A 303 6.48 -0.46 18.06
C GLU A 303 5.11 -0.78 17.45
N HIS A 304 4.41 -1.76 18.03
CA HIS A 304 3.04 -2.14 17.69
C HIS A 304 2.10 -1.92 18.88
N PRO A 305 1.80 -0.66 19.25
CA PRO A 305 0.85 -0.37 20.32
C PRO A 305 -0.56 -0.84 19.91
N PRO A 306 -1.31 -1.49 20.82
CA PRO A 306 -2.75 -1.65 20.65
C PRO A 306 -3.38 -0.29 20.31
N THR A 307 -4.30 -0.26 19.35
CA THR A 307 -4.81 0.99 18.77
C THR A 307 -6.33 0.99 18.78
N ILE A 308 -6.93 2.04 19.33
CA ILE A 308 -8.39 2.23 19.25
C ILE A 308 -8.73 2.96 17.94
N VAL A 309 -9.79 2.51 17.26
CA VAL A 309 -10.38 3.20 16.11
C VAL A 309 -11.79 3.67 16.51
N HIS A 310 -12.02 4.99 16.40
CA HIS A 310 -13.25 5.65 16.86
C HIS A 310 -14.10 6.14 15.69
N ASN A 311 -15.42 6.12 15.84
CA ASN A 311 -16.34 6.73 14.87
C ASN A 311 -16.41 8.27 14.94
N GLU A 312 -15.85 8.91 15.97
CA GLU A 312 -15.86 10.39 16.08
C GLU A 312 -14.99 11.10 15.03
N ASN A 313 -14.01 10.39 14.43
CA ASN A 313 -13.11 10.94 13.39
C ASN A 313 -13.64 10.72 11.97
N CYS A 314 -14.91 10.34 11.80
CA CYS A 314 -15.49 10.07 10.50
C CYS A 314 -15.89 11.35 9.75
N PRO A 315 -15.55 11.47 8.46
CA PRO A 315 -15.92 12.62 7.63
C PRO A 315 -17.40 12.60 7.21
#